data_AF-A0A1I0W9S7-F1
#
_entry.id   AF-A0A1I0W9S7-F1
#
_cell.length_a   1.000
_cell.length_b   1.000
_cell.length_c   1.000
_cell.angle_alpha   90.00
_cell.angle_beta   90.00
_cell.angle_gamma   90.00
#
_symmetry.space_group_name_H-M   'P 1'
#
loop_
_entity.id
_entity.type
_entity.pdbx_description
1 polymer ?
#
loop_
_entity_poly.entity_id
_entity_poly.type
_entity_poly.pdbx_seq_one_letter_code
_entity_poly.pdbx_strand_id
1 'polypeptide(L)' 'MNIIEFIQHFPNEESCESYLKAYREKTGIYCKTCKSSPKQYWFSGKKFFECSQCRRRTSLKAGTVMES' A
#
# COMPACT_ATOMS: atom_id res chain seq x y z
N MET A 1 -15.58 12.66 -4.91
CA MET A 1 -15.95 11.48 -4.11
C MET A 1 -16.59 11.97 -2.83
N ASN A 2 -17.91 11.91 -2.76
CA ASN A 2 -18.67 12.09 -1.53
C ASN A 2 -18.77 10.76 -0.75
N ILE A 3 -19.42 10.78 0.42
CA ILE A 3 -19.55 9.60 1.28
C ILE A 3 -20.35 8.45 0.62
N ILE A 4 -21.37 8.77 -0.19
CA ILE A 4 -22.21 7.77 -0.86
C ILE A 4 -21.42 7.07 -1.97
N GLU A 5 -20.72 7.84 -2.79
CA GLU A 5 -19.81 7.31 -3.81
C GLU A 5 -18.69 6.47 -3.16
N PHE A 6 -18.22 6.88 -1.99
CA PHE A 6 -17.20 6.11 -1.26
C PHE A 6 -17.67 4.72 -0.86
N ILE A 7 -18.86 4.61 -0.28
CA ILE A 7 -19.42 3.33 0.12
C ILE A 7 -19.68 2.44 -1.11
N GLN A 8 -20.08 3.02 -2.24
CA GLN A 8 -20.28 2.29 -3.50
C GLN A 8 -18.97 1.77 -4.10
N HIS A 9 -17.91 2.58 -4.09
CA HIS A 9 -16.59 2.20 -4.62
C HIS A 9 -15.82 1.25 -3.70
N PHE A 10 -16.03 1.37 -2.38
CA PHE A 10 -15.33 0.59 -1.36
C PHE A 10 -16.32 -0.09 -0.41
N PRO A 11 -17.10 -1.07 -0.90
CA PRO A 11 -18.13 -1.73 -0.09
C PRO A 11 -17.55 -2.64 1.00
N ASN A 12 -16.29 -3.02 0.89
CA ASN A 12 -15.59 -3.89 1.84
C ASN A 12 -14.10 -3.51 1.96
N GLU A 13 -13.44 -4.05 2.99
CA GLU A 13 -12.03 -3.77 3.26
C GLU A 13 -11.12 -4.22 2.10
N GLU A 14 -11.41 -5.36 1.49
CA GLU A 14 -10.65 -5.94 0.38
C GLU A 14 -10.60 -5.03 -0.86
N SER A 15 -11.70 -4.34 -1.17
CA SER A 15 -11.78 -3.36 -2.25
C SER A 15 -10.90 -2.14 -1.96
N CYS A 16 -10.95 -1.66 -0.71
CA CYS A 16 -10.11 -0.57 -0.22
C CYS A 16 -8.61 -0.93 -0.31
N GLU A 17 -8.25 -2.15 0.13
CA GLU A 17 -6.88 -2.64 0.06
C GLU A 17 -6.37 -2.77 -1.36
N SER A 18 -7.16 -3.37 -2.25
CA SER A 18 -6.79 -3.57 -3.65
C SER A 18 -6.58 -2.23 -4.34
N TYR A 19 -7.45 -1.26 -4.07
CA TYR A 19 -7.30 0.10 -4.57
C TYR A 19 -6.04 0.79 -4.04
N LEU A 20 -5.80 0.75 -2.73
CA LEU A 20 -4.59 1.33 -2.14
C LEU A 20 -3.32 0.67 -2.68
N LYS A 21 -3.33 -0.65 -2.86
CA LYS A 21 -2.21 -1.40 -3.40
C LYS A 21 -1.92 -0.94 -4.82
N ALA A 22 -2.92 -0.94 -5.70
CA ALA A 22 -2.80 -0.51 -7.08
C ALA A 22 -2.35 0.96 -7.19
N TYR A 23 -2.88 1.82 -6.32
CA TYR A 23 -2.47 3.21 -6.24
C TYR A 23 -0.97 3.34 -5.92
N ARG A 24 -0.48 2.58 -4.94
CA ARG A 24 0.95 2.58 -4.55
C ARG A 24 1.86 1.98 -5.62
N GLU A 25 1.44 0.89 -6.25
CA GLU A 25 2.16 0.30 -7.39
C GLU A 25 2.27 1.30 -8.54
N LYS A 26 1.21 2.09 -8.79
CA LYS A 26 1.19 3.17 -9.81
C LYS A 26 2.03 4.39 -9.44
N THR A 27 2.03 4.83 -8.17
CA THR A 27 2.87 5.95 -7.71
C THR A 27 4.34 5.56 -7.56
N GLY A 28 4.64 4.27 -7.53
CA GLY A 28 5.96 3.73 -7.31
C GLY A 28 6.21 3.45 -5.83
N ILE A 29 6.59 2.21 -5.53
CA ILE A 29 6.86 1.76 -4.16
C ILE A 29 8.37 1.72 -3.96
N TYR A 30 8.86 2.63 -3.13
CA TYR A 30 10.28 2.80 -2.91
C TYR A 30 10.64 2.60 -1.44
N CYS A 31 11.74 1.89 -1.20
CA CYS A 31 12.26 1.74 0.15
C CYS A 31 12.94 3.04 0.62
N LYS A 32 12.40 3.64 1.69
CA LYS A 32 12.95 4.86 2.31
C LYS A 32 14.41 4.72 2.77
N THR A 33 14.87 3.52 3.10
CA THR A 33 16.25 3.27 3.57
C THR A 33 17.23 2.89 2.48
N CYS A 34 16.79 2.27 1.37
CA CYS A 34 17.69 1.68 0.37
C CYS A 34 17.86 2.54 -0.88
N LYS A 35 18.11 3.83 -0.73
CA LYS A 35 18.21 4.76 -1.88
C LYS A 35 17.04 4.58 -2.86
N SER A 36 15.84 4.30 -2.35
CA SER A 36 14.63 4.10 -3.16
C SER A 36 14.67 2.91 -4.12
N SER A 37 15.18 1.74 -3.70
CA SER A 37 15.10 0.52 -4.53
C SER A 37 13.64 0.21 -4.95
N PRO A 38 13.35 0.07 -6.26
CA PRO A 38 11.99 -0.11 -6.77
C PRO A 38 11.47 -1.55 -6.60
N LYS A 39 12.35 -2.52 -6.35
CA LYS A 39 11.97 -3.92 -6.21
C LYS A 39 11.46 -4.20 -4.80
N GLN A 40 10.13 -4.17 -4.66
CA GLN A 40 9.39 -4.50 -3.43
C GLN A 40 8.50 -5.72 -3.68
N TYR A 41 8.45 -6.65 -2.73
CA TYR A 41 7.58 -7.82 -2.78
C TYR A 41 6.31 -7.56 -1.98
N TRP A 42 5.16 -7.90 -2.56
CA TRP A 42 3.88 -7.80 -1.88
C TRP A 42 3.58 -9.05 -1.06
N PHE A 43 3.21 -8.85 0.21
CA PHE A 43 2.75 -9.90 1.11
C PHE A 43 1.28 -9.67 1.43
N SER A 44 0.40 -10.42 0.78
CA SER A 44 -1.05 -10.31 0.97
C SER A 44 -1.49 -10.61 2.40
N GLY A 45 -0.97 -11.67 3.02
CA GLY A 45 -1.43 -12.13 4.33
C GLY A 45 -1.27 -11.11 5.47
N LYS A 46 -0.32 -10.18 5.37
CA LYS A 46 -0.10 -9.10 6.36
C LYS A 46 -0.09 -7.70 5.74
N LYS A 47 -0.52 -7.60 4.47
CA LYS A 47 -0.73 -6.35 3.72
C LYS A 47 0.48 -5.40 3.79
N PHE A 48 1.68 -5.91 3.51
CA PHE A 48 2.91 -5.10 3.49
C PHE A 48 3.76 -5.34 2.25
N PHE A 49 4.58 -4.34 1.94
CA PHE A 49 5.63 -4.40 0.93
C PHE A 49 6.97 -4.64 1.62
N GLU A 50 7.74 -5.61 1.15
CA GLU A 50 9.08 -5.90 1.65
C GLU A 50 10.14 -5.52 0.62
N CYS A 51 11.13 -4.74 1.04
CA CYS A 51 12.24 -4.39 0.17
C CYS A 51 13.12 -5.60 -0.12
N SER A 52 13.40 -5.85 -1.41
CA SER A 52 14.31 -6.93 -1.84
C SER A 52 15.74 -6.79 -1.31
N GLN A 53 16.17 -5.57 -0.97
CA GLN A 53 17.55 -5.27 -0.55
C GLN A 53 17.75 -5.34 0.97
N CYS A 54 17.00 -4.56 1.75
CA CYS A 54 17.14 -4.51 3.21
C CYS A 54 16.09 -5.30 3.98
N ARG A 55 15.15 -5.96 3.29
CA ARG A 55 14.03 -6.69 3.91
C ARG A 55 13.13 -5.83 4.81
N ARG A 56 13.25 -4.49 4.72
CA ARG A 56 12.37 -3.57 5.46
C ARG A 56 10.96 -3.70 4.93
N ARG A 57 10.02 -3.78 5.87
CA ARG A 57 8.60 -3.87 5.59
C ARG A 57 7.95 -2.49 5.68
N THR A 58 7.07 -2.20 4.74
CA THR A 58 6.26 -1.00 4.68
C THR A 58 4.81 -1.44 4.61
N SER A 59 4.00 -1.10 5.60
CA SER A 59 2.57 -1.47 5.60
C SER A 59 1.85 -0.78 4.45
N LEU A 60 0.73 -1.36 4.00
CA LEU A 60 -0.13 -0.74 3.00
C LEU A 60 -0.66 0.64 3.43
N LYS A 61 -0.73 0.90 4.74
CA LYS A 61 -1.20 2.15 5.33
C LYS A 61 -0.08 3.17 5.56
N ALA A 62 1.18 2.82 5.34
CA ALA A 62 2.29 3.69 5.70
C ALA A 62 2.21 5.05 4.99
N GLY A 63 2.47 6.16 5.67
CA GLY A 63 2.37 7.52 5.13
C GLY A 63 0.96 7.94 4.69
N THR A 64 -0.10 7.24 5.07
CA THR A 64 -1.49 7.71 4.93
C THR A 64 -2.01 8.19 6.28
N VAL A 65 -3.18 8.84 6.28
CA VAL A 65 -3.89 9.22 7.52
C VAL A 65 -4.29 8.01 8.39
N MET A 66 -4.18 6.79 7.86
CA MET A 66 -4.48 5.54 8.55
C MET A 66 -3.22 4.83 9.07
N GLU A 67 -2.03 5.46 8.96
CA GLU A 67 -0.81 4.94 9.58
C GLU A 67 -0.93 5.01 11.11
N SER A 68 -0.58 3.92 11.80
CA SER A 68 -0.64 3.77 13.27
C SER A 68 0.69 3.26 13.80
#